data_AF-A0A9D8DLI0-F1
#
_entry.id   AF-A0A9D8DLI0-F1
#
_cell.length_a   1.000
_cell.length_b   1.000
_cell.length_c   1.000
_cell.angle_alpha   90.00
_cell.angle_beta   90.00
_cell.angle_gamma   90.00
#
_symmetry.space_group_name_H-M   'P 1'
#
loop_
_entity.id
_entity.type
_entity.pdbx_description
1 polymer ?
#
loop_
_entity_poly.entity_id
_entity_poly.type
_entity_poly.pdbx_seq_one_letter_code
_entity_poly.pdbx_strand_id
1 'polypeptide(L)'
;MEPHALLARLAVTIRNDIAPEVGDGFARTQAFMASVVLDKLARQLELAADHAALEHAEIAALVVDLDGLLTGADAASVRAAVVALPTSDPTAGLAALVETVHRGRPDLGDARTDELLSRIRTVLRSRVDRQMAYAS
;
A
#
# COMPACT_ATOMS: atom_id res chain seq x y z
N MET A 1 17.86 -7.65 -18.87
CA MET A 1 17.04 -8.58 -18.06
C MET A 1 16.49 -7.76 -16.93
N GLU A 2 15.17 -7.69 -16.81
CA GLU A 2 14.53 -6.90 -15.75
C GLU A 2 14.85 -7.49 -14.36
N PRO A 3 14.95 -6.66 -13.31
CA PRO A 3 15.30 -7.12 -11.97
C PRO A 3 14.39 -8.24 -11.44
N HIS A 4 13.08 -8.15 -11.65
CA HIS A 4 12.12 -9.17 -11.21
C HIS A 4 12.39 -10.54 -11.90
N ALA A 5 12.69 -10.53 -13.20
CA ALA A 5 12.96 -11.75 -13.97
C ALA A 5 14.26 -12.44 -13.52
N LEU A 6 15.28 -11.65 -13.14
CA LEU A 6 16.52 -12.19 -12.58
C LEU A 6 16.28 -12.86 -11.22
N LEU A 7 15.55 -12.19 -10.32
CA LEU A 7 15.25 -12.74 -9.00
C LEU A 7 14.39 -14.02 -9.08
N ALA A 8 13.37 -14.03 -9.95
CA ALA A 8 12.55 -15.22 -10.20
C ALA A 8 13.40 -16.39 -10.71
N ARG A 9 14.32 -16.13 -11.65
CA ARG A 9 15.23 -17.16 -12.15
C ARG A 9 16.14 -17.71 -11.05
N LEU A 10 16.71 -16.84 -10.22
CA LEU A 10 17.55 -17.25 -9.09
C LEU A 10 16.77 -18.07 -8.07
N ALA A 11 15.53 -17.69 -7.76
CA ALA A 11 14.66 -18.47 -6.88
C ALA A 11 14.46 -19.89 -7.39
N VAL A 12 14.15 -20.05 -8.68
CA VAL A 12 13.98 -21.37 -9.33
C VAL A 12 15.27 -22.19 -9.29
N THR A 13 16.41 -21.60 -9.66
CA THR A 13 17.71 -22.29 -9.63
C THR A 13 18.09 -22.72 -8.21
N ILE A 14 17.88 -21.86 -7.21
CA ILE A 14 18.18 -22.22 -5.82
C ILE A 14 17.29 -23.37 -5.35
N ARG A 15 16.00 -23.32 -5.66
CA ARG A 15 15.02 -24.32 -5.25
C ARG A 15 15.25 -25.68 -5.89
N ASN A 16 15.55 -25.70 -7.20
CA ASN A 16 15.57 -26.92 -8.00
C ASN A 16 16.97 -27.52 -8.16
N ASP A 17 18.01 -26.69 -8.21
CA ASP A 17 19.36 -27.13 -8.57
C ASP A 17 20.33 -27.06 -7.39
N ILE A 18 20.18 -26.07 -6.49
CA ILE A 18 21.15 -25.86 -5.40
C ILE A 18 20.71 -26.53 -4.10
N ALA A 19 19.50 -26.25 -3.61
CA ALA A 19 19.01 -26.75 -2.33
C ALA A 19 19.04 -28.29 -2.22
N PRO A 20 18.68 -29.08 -3.26
CA PRO A 20 18.76 -30.54 -3.18
C PRO A 20 20.18 -31.07 -2.95
N GLU A 21 21.20 -30.37 -3.46
CA GLU A 21 22.61 -30.75 -3.36
C GLU A 21 23.24 -30.35 -2.01
N VAL A 22 22.54 -29.57 -1.17
CA VAL A 22 23.05 -29.16 0.13
C VAL A 22 22.94 -30.31 1.13
N GLY A 23 24.06 -30.92 1.48
CA GLY A 23 24.11 -32.09 2.37
C GLY A 23 23.65 -31.82 3.82
N ASP A 24 23.92 -30.63 4.36
CA ASP A 24 23.51 -30.23 5.71
C ASP A 24 22.04 -29.80 5.74
N GLY A 25 21.26 -30.35 6.69
CA GLY A 25 19.81 -30.13 6.76
C GLY A 25 19.42 -28.69 7.10
N PHE A 26 20.20 -28.01 7.95
CA PHE A 26 19.95 -26.62 8.30
C PHE A 26 20.26 -25.69 7.11
N ALA A 27 21.42 -25.84 6.50
CA ALA A 27 21.82 -25.08 5.32
C ALA A 27 20.87 -25.30 4.13
N ARG A 28 20.37 -26.52 3.94
CA ARG A 28 19.35 -26.83 2.95
C ARG A 28 18.05 -26.06 3.20
N THR A 29 17.60 -26.03 4.44
CA THR A 29 16.41 -25.25 4.84
C THR A 29 16.61 -23.77 4.55
N GLN A 30 17.80 -23.22 4.86
CA GLN A 30 18.13 -21.82 4.54
C GLN A 30 18.14 -21.56 3.03
N ALA A 31 18.62 -22.50 2.20
CA ALA A 31 18.57 -22.39 0.75
C ALA A 31 17.13 -22.35 0.22
N PHE A 32 16.24 -23.21 0.73
CA PHE A 32 14.81 -23.13 0.40
C PHE A 32 14.19 -21.81 0.84
N MET A 33 14.46 -21.33 2.06
CA MET A 33 13.96 -20.04 2.54
C MET A 33 14.45 -18.87 1.68
N ALA A 34 15.72 -18.88 1.29
CA ALA A 34 16.27 -17.87 0.39
C ALA A 34 15.53 -17.87 -0.96
N SER A 35 15.21 -19.04 -1.52
CA SER A 35 14.42 -19.13 -2.76
C SER A 35 13.04 -18.50 -2.61
N VAL A 36 12.36 -18.71 -1.47
CA VAL A 36 11.03 -18.13 -1.20
C VAL A 36 11.10 -16.61 -1.07
N VAL A 37 12.12 -16.09 -0.38
CA VAL A 37 12.33 -14.64 -0.24
C VAL A 37 12.59 -14.00 -1.61
N LEU A 38 13.43 -14.61 -2.45
CA LEU A 38 13.73 -14.10 -3.79
C LEU A 38 12.51 -14.11 -4.71
N ASP A 39 11.71 -15.18 -4.65
CA ASP A 39 10.45 -15.31 -5.40
C ASP A 39 9.45 -14.20 -5.01
N LYS A 40 9.31 -13.97 -3.70
CA LYS A 40 8.48 -12.89 -3.16
C LYS A 40 8.97 -11.49 -3.60
N LEU A 41 10.28 -11.25 -3.54
CA LEU A 41 10.87 -9.98 -3.99
C LEU A 41 10.67 -9.76 -5.50
N ALA A 42 10.78 -10.83 -6.31
CA ALA A 42 10.50 -10.77 -7.74
C ALA A 42 9.06 -10.30 -8.00
N ARG A 43 8.08 -10.92 -7.33
CA ARG A 43 6.66 -10.55 -7.41
C ARG A 43 6.41 -9.10 -6.99
N GLN A 44 7.07 -8.65 -5.93
CA GLN A 44 6.96 -7.26 -5.46
C GLN A 44 7.45 -6.27 -6.51
N LEU A 45 8.58 -6.55 -7.16
CA LEU A 45 9.14 -5.71 -8.21
C LEU A 45 8.29 -5.73 -9.49
N GLU A 46 7.74 -6.89 -9.85
CA GLU A 46 6.84 -7.04 -11.01
C GLU A 46 5.60 -6.16 -10.88
N LEU A 47 4.96 -6.16 -9.70
CA LEU A 47 3.70 -5.46 -9.45
C LEU A 47 3.87 -4.01 -8.98
N ALA A 48 5.09 -3.57 -8.67
CA ALA A 48 5.35 -2.28 -8.04
C ALA A 48 4.81 -1.10 -8.88
N ALA A 49 5.03 -1.12 -10.20
CA ALA A 49 4.59 -0.05 -11.08
C ALA A 49 3.07 0.04 -11.17
N ASP A 50 2.40 -1.10 -11.35
CA ASP A 50 0.94 -1.18 -11.44
C ASP A 50 0.27 -0.76 -10.13
N HIS A 51 0.81 -1.23 -9.00
CA HIS A 51 0.31 -0.83 -7.68
C HIS A 51 0.53 0.66 -7.40
N ALA A 52 1.66 1.24 -7.82
CA ALA A 52 1.89 2.68 -7.69
C ALA A 52 0.92 3.51 -8.56
N ALA A 53 0.66 3.07 -9.80
CA ALA A 53 -0.29 3.73 -10.69
C ALA A 53 -1.72 3.68 -10.14
N LEU A 54 -2.16 2.51 -9.66
CA LEU A 54 -3.47 2.33 -9.04
C LEU A 54 -3.62 3.17 -7.76
N GLU A 55 -2.58 3.19 -6.91
CA GLU A 55 -2.57 4.00 -5.70
C GLU A 55 -2.70 5.50 -6.00
N HIS A 56 -1.98 5.99 -7.01
CA HIS A 56 -2.10 7.37 -7.45
C HIS A 56 -3.51 7.70 -7.94
N ALA A 57 -4.12 6.82 -8.74
CA ALA A 57 -5.47 6.99 -9.24
C ALA A 57 -6.52 6.98 -8.12
N GLU A 58 -6.38 6.09 -7.13
CA GLU A 58 -7.27 6.01 -5.97
C GLU A 58 -7.15 7.24 -5.06
N ILE A 59 -5.93 7.74 -4.81
CA ILE A 59 -5.74 8.98 -4.05
C ILE A 59 -6.37 10.16 -4.79
N ALA A 60 -6.17 10.26 -6.10
CA ALA A 60 -6.79 11.32 -6.90
C ALA A 60 -8.32 11.26 -6.83
N ALA A 61 -8.91 10.07 -6.96
CA ALA A 61 -10.36 9.87 -6.81
C ALA A 61 -10.85 10.22 -5.39
N LEU A 62 -10.11 9.81 -4.36
CA LEU A 62 -10.44 10.15 -2.97
C LEU A 62 -10.43 11.65 -2.73
N VAL A 63 -9.44 12.38 -3.29
CA VAL A 63 -9.37 13.84 -3.14
C VAL A 63 -10.61 14.51 -3.75
N VAL A 64 -11.05 14.08 -4.93
CA VAL A 64 -12.27 14.59 -5.58
C VAL A 64 -13.51 14.29 -4.73
N ASP A 65 -13.65 13.05 -4.25
CA ASP A 65 -14.76 12.63 -3.39
C ASP A 65 -14.82 13.46 -2.10
N LEU A 66 -13.68 13.63 -1.42
CA LEU A 66 -13.60 14.36 -0.16
C LEU A 66 -13.85 15.86 -0.36
N ASP A 67 -13.33 16.48 -1.42
CA ASP A 67 -13.61 17.90 -1.71
C ASP A 67 -15.10 18.15 -1.95
N GLY A 68 -15.79 17.22 -2.63
CA GLY A 68 -17.25 17.27 -2.82
C GLY A 68 -18.05 17.20 -1.52
N LEU A 69 -17.53 16.51 -0.49
CA LEU A 69 -18.15 16.41 0.84
C LEU A 69 -17.84 17.60 1.74
N LEU A 70 -16.77 18.33 1.45
CA LEU A 70 -16.30 19.48 2.23
C LEU A 70 -16.93 20.76 1.68
N THR A 71 -18.20 20.99 1.99
CA THR A 71 -18.87 22.28 1.71
C THR A 71 -18.92 23.15 2.96
N GLY A 72 -18.41 24.39 2.88
CA GLY A 72 -18.45 25.37 3.98
C GLY A 72 -17.09 25.75 4.58
N ALA A 73 -17.11 26.72 5.49
CA ALA A 73 -15.92 27.31 6.13
C ALA A 73 -15.36 26.48 7.29
N ASP A 74 -16.19 25.65 7.92
CA ASP A 74 -15.89 24.95 9.19
C ASP A 74 -14.93 23.76 9.04
N ALA A 75 -14.41 23.51 7.83
CA ALA A 75 -13.56 22.36 7.52
C ALA A 75 -12.19 22.73 6.93
N ALA A 76 -11.70 23.95 7.17
CA ALA A 76 -10.47 24.47 6.55
C ALA A 76 -9.25 23.55 6.75
N SER A 77 -9.03 23.06 7.98
CA SER A 77 -7.90 22.15 8.29
C SER A 77 -8.01 20.80 7.57
N VAL A 78 -9.23 20.25 7.49
CA VAL A 78 -9.49 18.98 6.79
C VAL A 78 -9.32 19.17 5.29
N ARG A 79 -9.82 20.27 4.73
CA ARG A 79 -9.62 20.62 3.32
C ARG A 79 -8.14 20.78 2.98
N ALA A 80 -7.37 21.45 3.83
CA ALA A 80 -5.92 21.57 3.65
C ALA A 80 -5.22 20.20 3.65
N ALA A 81 -5.61 19.29 4.55
CA ALA A 81 -5.09 17.94 4.57
C ALA A 81 -5.46 17.13 3.31
N VAL A 82 -6.69 17.30 2.79
CA VAL A 82 -7.12 16.69 1.52
C VAL A 82 -6.29 17.21 0.34
N VAL A 83 -6.06 18.52 0.27
CA VAL A 83 -5.26 19.14 -0.81
C VAL A 83 -3.79 18.70 -0.77
N ALA A 84 -3.23 18.46 0.41
CA ALA A 84 -1.85 18.00 0.57
C ALA A 84 -1.64 16.51 0.25
N LEU A 85 -2.74 15.73 0.15
CA LEU A 85 -2.68 14.28 0.02
C LEU A 85 -1.93 13.78 -1.23
N PRO A 86 -2.12 14.35 -2.44
CA PRO A 86 -1.42 13.89 -3.65
C PRO A 86 0.10 14.07 -3.61
N THR A 87 0.59 15.00 -2.79
CA THR A 87 2.03 15.34 -2.69
C THR A 87 2.71 14.72 -1.47
N SER A 88 1.94 14.05 -0.61
CA SER A 88 2.45 13.42 0.62
C SER A 88 2.90 11.99 0.35
N ASP A 89 3.74 11.44 1.25
CA ASP A 89 3.86 9.98 1.34
C ASP A 89 2.46 9.40 1.55
N PRO A 90 2.01 8.43 0.73
CA PRO A 90 0.65 7.92 0.79
C PRO A 90 0.24 7.35 2.16
N THR A 91 1.16 6.68 2.87
CA THR A 91 0.87 6.12 4.20
C THR A 91 0.74 7.23 5.23
N ALA A 92 1.73 8.11 5.29
CA ALA A 92 1.77 9.20 6.25
C ALA A 92 0.64 10.21 5.99
N GLY A 93 0.34 10.51 4.73
CA GLY A 93 -0.71 11.42 4.31
C GLY A 93 -2.10 10.93 4.70
N LEU A 94 -2.42 9.66 4.45
CA LEU A 94 -3.70 9.08 4.87
C LEU A 94 -3.84 9.03 6.39
N ALA A 95 -2.76 8.69 7.12
CA ALA A 95 -2.78 8.71 8.58
C ALA A 95 -3.02 10.12 9.14
N ALA A 96 -2.30 11.13 8.62
CA ALA A 96 -2.46 12.52 8.99
C ALA A 96 -3.87 13.05 8.65
N LEU A 97 -4.45 12.62 7.53
CA LEU A 97 -5.82 12.97 7.15
C LEU A 97 -6.84 12.41 8.15
N VAL A 98 -6.73 11.13 8.54
CA VAL A 98 -7.61 10.51 9.55
C VAL A 98 -7.53 11.26 10.87
N GLU A 99 -6.32 11.58 11.32
CA GLU A 99 -6.11 12.36 12.55
C GLU A 99 -6.75 13.75 12.46
N THR A 100 -6.59 14.42 11.31
CA THR A 100 -7.18 15.74 11.06
C THR A 100 -8.70 15.70 11.05
N VAL A 101 -9.31 14.67 10.43
CA VAL A 101 -10.76 14.44 10.45
C VAL A 101 -11.26 14.23 11.87
N HIS A 102 -10.57 13.42 12.69
CA HIS A 102 -10.94 13.23 14.09
C HIS A 102 -10.84 14.51 14.91
N ARG A 103 -9.79 15.32 14.70
CA ARG A 103 -9.62 16.60 15.38
C ARG A 103 -10.68 17.63 14.99
N GLY A 104 -11.08 17.64 13.71
CA GLY A 104 -12.12 18.53 13.18
C GLY A 104 -13.55 18.07 13.45
N ARG A 105 -13.76 16.94 14.14
CA ARG A 105 -15.09 16.38 14.44
C ARG A 105 -16.07 17.39 15.10
N PRO A 106 -15.65 18.25 16.06
CA PRO A 106 -16.56 19.23 16.66
C PRO A 106 -17.16 20.20 15.63
N ASP A 107 -16.39 20.56 14.61
CA ASP A 107 -16.77 21.54 13.60
C ASP A 107 -17.48 20.89 12.40
N LEU A 108 -17.12 19.64 12.08
CA LEU A 108 -17.72 18.86 10.99
C LEU A 108 -19.09 18.26 11.36
N GLY A 109 -19.29 17.94 12.64
CA GLY A 109 -20.39 17.11 13.11
C GLY A 109 -20.20 15.62 12.83
N ASP A 110 -20.93 14.80 13.56
CA ASP A 110 -20.76 13.33 13.55
C ASP A 110 -21.04 12.70 12.19
N ALA A 111 -22.17 13.04 11.56
CA ALA A 111 -22.57 12.44 10.29
C ALA A 111 -21.53 12.66 9.18
N ARG A 112 -21.00 13.89 9.07
CA ARG A 112 -19.99 14.23 8.06
C ARG A 112 -18.64 13.60 8.39
N THR A 113 -18.26 13.56 9.67
CA THR A 113 -17.05 12.87 10.12
C THR A 113 -17.09 11.39 9.73
N ASP A 114 -18.21 10.71 10.00
CA ASP A 114 -18.38 9.29 9.68
C ASP A 114 -18.37 9.05 8.17
N GLU A 115 -18.98 9.94 7.38
CA GLU A 115 -18.97 9.85 5.92
C GLU A 115 -17.55 9.98 5.34
N LEU A 116 -16.79 10.98 5.79
CA LEU A 116 -15.38 11.16 5.38
C LEU A 116 -14.53 9.94 5.76
N LEU A 117 -14.65 9.46 6.99
CA LEU A 117 -13.90 8.28 7.45
C LEU A 117 -14.28 7.01 6.69
N SER A 118 -15.55 6.86 6.29
CA SER A 118 -15.99 5.74 5.45
C SER A 118 -15.25 5.73 4.11
N ARG A 119 -15.14 6.89 3.44
CA ARG A 119 -14.39 7.01 2.17
C ARG A 119 -12.92 6.68 2.32
N ILE A 120 -12.29 7.22 3.36
CA ILE A 120 -10.86 6.97 3.65
C ILE A 120 -10.60 5.49 3.94
N ARG A 121 -11.48 4.83 4.70
CA ARG A 121 -11.35 3.39 5.03
C ARG A 121 -11.40 2.49 3.80
N THR A 122 -12.24 2.81 2.81
CA THR A 122 -12.31 2.05 1.55
C THR A 122 -10.96 2.03 0.84
N VAL A 123 -10.30 3.19 0.75
CA VAL A 123 -8.97 3.30 0.12
C VAL A 123 -7.91 2.56 0.94
N LEU A 124 -7.92 2.71 2.26
CA LEU A 124 -7.02 1.96 3.15
C LEU A 124 -7.18 0.44 2.99
N ARG A 125 -8.41 -0.03 2.83
CA ARG A 125 -8.70 -1.45 2.61
C ARG A 125 -8.14 -1.95 1.29
N SER A 126 -8.39 -1.24 0.19
CA SER A 126 -7.85 -1.57 -1.14
C SER A 126 -6.31 -1.68 -1.11
N ARG A 127 -5.66 -0.76 -0.40
CA ARG A 127 -4.20 -0.77 -0.20
C ARG A 127 -3.71 -2.02 0.54
N VAL A 128 -4.38 -2.41 1.63
CA VAL A 128 -4.05 -3.63 2.38
C VAL A 128 -4.23 -4.87 1.50
N ASP A 129 -5.31 -4.93 0.74
CA ASP A 129 -5.59 -6.07 -0.13
C ASP A 129 -4.51 -6.22 -1.22
N ARG A 130 -4.00 -5.13 -1.80
CA ARG A 130 -2.84 -5.15 -2.72
C ARG A 130 -1.55 -5.61 -2.05
N GLN A 131 -1.30 -5.20 -0.80
CA GLN A 131 -0.13 -5.67 -0.06
C GLN A 131 -0.19 -7.18 0.24
N MET A 132 -1.40 -7.74 0.37
CA MET A 132 -1.59 -9.18 0.52
C MET A 132 -1.34 -9.97 -0.77
N ALA A 133 -1.39 -9.34 -1.95
CA ALA A 133 -1.05 -9.99 -3.23
C ALA A 133 0.43 -10.44 -3.32
N TYR A 134 1.29 -9.93 -2.43
CA TYR A 134 2.68 -10.38 -2.28
C TYR A 134 2.89 -11.52 -1.28
N ALA A 135 1.84 -11.89 -0.52
CA ALA A 135 1.92 -12.88 0.55
C ALA A 135 1.41 -14.27 0.14
N SER A 136 0.78 -14.38 -1.03
CA SER A 136 0.33 -15.61 -1.69
C SER A 136 1.38 -16.14 -2.66
#